data_AF-A7VBU0-F1
#
_entry.id   AF-A7VBU0-F1
#
_cell.length_a   1.000
_cell.length_b   1.000
_cell.length_c   1.000
_cell.angle_alpha   90.00
_cell.angle_beta   90.00
_cell.angle_gamma   90.00
#
_symmetry.space_group_name_H-M   'P 1'
#
loop_
_entity.id
_entity.type
_entity.pdbx_description
1 polymer ?
#
loop_
_entity_poly.entity_id
_entity_poly.type
_entity_poly.pdbx_seq_one_letter_code
_entity_poly.pdbx_strand_id
1 'polypeptide(L)'
;MKVHVPHLKLGHKTRRLVYVGNGATSVDSEYNKTGSADCDRRFVSTIWSGFSYPKLQNPFVREDADCIGFYARRRTPAVWEWYCTDGSWHRTEADMPEKMLLPVGSSVKELYKEENSIYFVTQWEDKHGIRVNCGSDIFSKPLMGHAFGGMDDKTYHNTMAALEHGIGTGYKDFEIDFSYTTDGRLVLSHGWSPSNCKCLGITYKPDFDNMTYERVMNMPIHGNPIMDARQFYERVKDEPDYRFEVDFHSKKDGNEIKEITEILLDDFQHDEAFLDRLLVQVYNKTMYEQIDSVYLFKNYMYLVGRRTERLDSIITYCLDHGICSIAIRMNYVNEKMIHKVHNAGLYVFCYTIKKDADYAKHLLDSGVDTICTDFVTEELLDEADGFGYFPFYICYNSDRADVENHYSEDVQDQFLQTKKGNLEYKDKTVWENDGTGTLRKCEFSVPGKRFVGWKLRVTLDGNTFWYCKDGLYHIKKDFDETKDVIPYIFADEAVIPVWKVKRNMKLVMVAIWEDLG
;
A
#
# COMPACT_ATOMS: atom_id res chain seq x y z
N MET A 1 29.41 -0.46 -6.14
CA MET A 1 29.02 -1.76 -6.74
C MET A 1 27.51 -1.89 -6.49
N LYS A 2 26.68 -2.13 -7.50
CA LYS A 2 25.21 -2.19 -7.33
C LYS A 2 24.86 -3.47 -6.57
N VAL A 3 24.49 -3.35 -5.29
CA VAL A 3 24.27 -4.52 -4.42
C VAL A 3 22.80 -4.94 -4.52
N HIS A 4 22.52 -5.77 -5.52
CA HIS A 4 21.53 -6.82 -5.35
C HIS A 4 22.02 -7.72 -4.20
N VAL A 5 21.12 -8.42 -3.52
CA VAL A 5 21.49 -9.56 -2.67
C VAL A 5 21.47 -10.83 -3.52
N PRO A 6 22.41 -11.09 -4.47
CA PRO A 6 22.27 -12.25 -5.34
C PRO A 6 22.42 -13.52 -4.51
N HIS A 7 21.56 -14.48 -4.81
CA HIS A 7 21.77 -15.87 -4.47
C HIS A 7 23.10 -16.33 -5.09
N LEU A 8 24.13 -16.50 -4.26
CA LEU A 8 25.44 -16.99 -4.69
C LEU A 8 25.47 -18.51 -4.53
N LYS A 9 25.59 -19.22 -5.65
CA LYS A 9 25.90 -20.65 -5.64
C LYS A 9 27.36 -20.84 -5.23
N LEU A 10 27.56 -21.34 -4.01
CA LEU A 10 28.88 -21.61 -3.45
C LEU A 10 29.27 -23.07 -3.67
N GLY A 11 30.59 -23.31 -3.80
CA GLY A 11 31.16 -24.65 -3.90
C GLY A 11 30.93 -25.47 -2.64
N HIS A 12 31.07 -26.79 -2.76
CA HIS A 12 30.88 -27.74 -1.67
C HIS A 12 31.81 -27.41 -0.48
N LYS A 13 31.25 -27.25 0.73
CA LYS A 13 31.91 -26.84 2.00
C LYS A 13 32.24 -25.35 2.19
N THR A 14 31.85 -24.47 1.27
CA THR A 14 31.97 -23.02 1.44
C THR A 14 30.66 -22.44 1.95
N ARG A 15 30.72 -21.62 3.00
CA ARG A 15 29.56 -20.98 3.60
C ARG A 15 29.69 -19.47 3.59
N ARG A 16 28.56 -18.79 3.52
CA ARG A 16 28.42 -17.34 3.57
C ARG A 16 27.40 -16.97 4.62
N LEU A 17 27.78 -16.02 5.45
CA LEU A 17 26.92 -15.36 6.41
C LEU A 17 26.75 -13.93 5.93
N VAL A 18 25.52 -13.44 5.94
CA VAL A 18 25.22 -12.06 5.57
C VAL A 18 24.39 -11.41 6.68
N TYR A 19 24.90 -10.36 7.30
CA TYR A 19 24.11 -9.51 8.17
C TYR A 19 23.39 -8.45 7.34
N VAL A 20 22.13 -8.16 7.69
CA VAL A 20 21.31 -7.11 7.09
C VAL A 20 21.02 -6.05 8.16
N GLY A 21 21.36 -4.80 7.88
CA GLY A 21 21.33 -3.71 8.87
C GLY A 21 19.93 -3.31 9.31
N ASN A 22 18.94 -3.43 8.43
CA ASN A 22 17.52 -3.21 8.74
C ASN A 22 17.25 -1.89 9.50
N GLY A 23 17.78 -0.77 8.98
CA GLY A 23 17.65 0.55 9.60
C GLY A 23 18.89 1.00 10.38
N ALA A 24 19.99 0.24 10.33
CA ALA A 24 21.30 0.68 10.82
C ALA A 24 21.73 2.01 10.17
N THR A 25 22.35 2.88 10.97
CA THR A 25 22.87 4.17 10.50
C THR A 25 24.31 4.05 10.00
N SER A 26 25.08 3.09 10.52
CA SER A 26 26.44 2.81 10.05
C SER A 26 26.89 1.38 10.35
N VAL A 27 28.06 1.02 9.82
CA VAL A 27 28.76 -0.24 10.12
C VAL A 27 29.85 0.04 11.15
N ASP A 28 29.98 -0.82 12.15
CA ASP A 28 31.01 -0.72 13.18
C ASP A 28 32.42 -0.71 12.54
N SER A 29 33.23 0.25 12.98
CA SER A 29 34.60 0.47 12.53
C SER A 29 35.51 -0.77 12.60
N GLU A 30 35.25 -1.73 13.49
CA GLU A 30 36.03 -2.97 13.57
C GLU A 30 35.79 -3.88 12.34
N TYR A 31 34.58 -3.89 11.79
CA TYR A 31 34.26 -4.67 10.59
C TYR A 31 34.77 -3.99 9.31
N ASN A 32 34.83 -2.66 9.29
CA ASN A 32 35.40 -1.89 8.17
C ASN A 32 36.91 -2.14 7.96
N LYS A 33 37.63 -2.63 8.97
CA LYS A 33 39.10 -2.84 8.90
C LYS A 33 39.52 -4.16 8.25
N THR A 34 38.62 -5.12 8.07
CA THR A 34 39.02 -6.52 7.78
C THR A 34 39.26 -6.84 6.29
N GLY A 35 38.99 -5.91 5.37
CA GLY A 35 39.31 -6.05 3.93
C GLY A 35 38.72 -7.28 3.21
N SER A 36 37.89 -8.08 3.90
CA SER A 36 37.33 -9.36 3.45
C SER A 36 35.80 -9.38 3.44
N ALA A 37 35.17 -8.31 3.94
CA ALA A 37 33.73 -8.10 3.90
C ALA A 37 33.38 -7.12 2.77
N ASP A 38 32.47 -7.52 1.89
CA ASP A 38 31.74 -6.57 1.06
C ASP A 38 30.80 -5.80 2.01
N CYS A 39 31.17 -4.54 2.30
CA CYS A 39 30.56 -3.71 3.32
C CYS A 39 29.85 -2.51 2.69
N ASP A 40 28.53 -2.45 2.89
CA ASP A 40 27.68 -1.26 2.68
C ASP A 40 26.88 -1.06 3.99
N ARG A 41 26.37 0.15 4.25
CA ARG A 41 25.54 0.48 5.43
C ARG A 41 24.38 -0.51 5.65
N ARG A 42 23.95 -1.20 4.59
CA ARG A 42 22.85 -2.18 4.60
C ARG A 42 23.29 -3.62 4.84
N PHE A 43 24.52 -4.01 4.49
CA PHE A 43 24.94 -5.41 4.51
C PHE A 43 26.41 -5.58 4.88
N VAL A 44 26.68 -6.61 5.68
CA VAL A 44 28.04 -7.09 5.97
C VAL A 44 28.06 -8.58 5.70
N SER A 45 28.96 -9.06 4.83
CA SER A 45 29.05 -10.48 4.53
C SER A 45 30.42 -11.07 4.81
N THR A 46 30.44 -12.32 5.26
CA THR A 46 31.67 -13.07 5.53
C THR A 46 31.55 -14.46 4.91
N ILE A 47 32.62 -14.89 4.23
CA ILE A 47 32.73 -16.24 3.65
C ILE A 47 33.78 -17.01 4.44
N TRP A 48 33.50 -18.26 4.74
CA TRP A 48 34.49 -19.15 5.36
C TRP A 48 34.35 -20.59 4.84
N SER A 49 35.38 -21.38 5.11
CA SER A 49 35.44 -22.81 4.81
C SER A 49 35.73 -23.61 6.08
N GLY A 50 35.36 -24.90 6.08
CA GLY A 50 35.58 -25.80 7.22
C GLY A 50 34.34 -26.04 8.09
N PHE A 51 34.52 -26.56 9.31
CA PHE A 51 33.40 -26.94 10.22
C PHE A 51 33.31 -26.07 11.49
N SER A 52 34.13 -25.03 11.59
CA SER A 52 34.00 -24.02 12.63
C SER A 52 32.97 -22.99 12.19
N TYR A 53 31.90 -22.81 12.96
CA TYR A 53 30.83 -21.86 12.64
C TYR A 53 31.02 -20.62 13.51
N PRO A 54 31.00 -19.41 12.92
CA PRO A 54 31.06 -18.19 13.71
C PRO A 54 29.83 -18.08 14.61
N LYS A 55 29.98 -17.41 15.74
CA LYS A 55 28.85 -16.94 16.53
C LYS A 55 28.28 -15.68 15.90
N LEU A 56 26.99 -15.42 16.10
CA LEU A 56 26.38 -14.16 15.67
C LEU A 56 27.03 -12.98 16.40
N GLN A 57 27.27 -11.91 15.65
CA GLN A 57 27.83 -10.65 16.13
C GLN A 57 27.03 -9.52 15.47
N ASN A 58 26.95 -8.37 16.14
CA ASN A 58 26.33 -7.19 15.55
C ASN A 58 27.41 -6.34 14.86
N PRO A 59 27.43 -6.25 13.51
CA PRO A 59 28.37 -5.40 12.81
C PRO A 59 27.83 -3.98 12.58
N PHE A 60 26.63 -3.66 13.04
CA PHE A 60 25.94 -2.41 12.76
C PHE A 60 25.81 -1.53 13.99
N VAL A 61 25.72 -0.23 13.74
CA VAL A 61 25.50 0.79 14.76
C VAL A 61 24.17 1.49 14.47
N ARG A 62 23.46 1.79 15.56
CA ARG A 62 22.30 2.67 15.60
C ARG A 62 22.35 3.42 16.93
N GLU A 63 22.27 4.75 16.89
CA GLU A 63 22.50 5.60 18.08
C GLU A 63 21.25 5.68 18.98
N ASP A 64 20.07 5.52 18.40
CA ASP A 64 18.76 5.64 19.03
C ASP A 64 18.16 4.29 19.49
N ALA A 65 18.84 3.17 19.25
CA ALA A 65 18.29 1.83 19.48
C ALA A 65 19.34 0.75 19.76
N ASP A 66 18.94 -0.27 20.52
CA ASP A 66 19.75 -1.43 20.85
C ASP A 66 19.48 -2.60 19.88
N CYS A 67 20.55 -3.31 19.49
CA CYS A 67 20.43 -4.55 18.73
C CYS A 67 20.06 -5.69 19.69
N ILE A 68 18.88 -6.27 19.48
CA ILE A 68 18.39 -7.35 20.35
C ILE A 68 18.59 -8.75 19.76
N GLY A 69 19.06 -8.83 18.52
CA GLY A 69 19.29 -10.09 17.81
C GLY A 69 18.92 -10.04 16.34
N PHE A 70 18.72 -11.23 15.77
CA PHE A 70 18.54 -11.39 14.33
C PHE A 70 17.41 -12.37 14.01
N TYR A 71 16.66 -12.05 12.96
CA TYR A 71 15.85 -13.06 12.26
C TYR A 71 16.66 -13.67 11.12
N ALA A 72 16.67 -15.01 11.06
CA ALA A 72 17.36 -15.71 9.98
C ALA A 72 16.42 -15.93 8.78
N ARG A 73 16.93 -15.63 7.58
CA ARG A 73 16.28 -15.97 6.30
C ARG A 73 17.25 -16.61 5.33
N ARG A 74 16.74 -17.42 4.41
CA ARG A 74 17.50 -18.03 3.31
C ARG A 74 16.80 -17.81 1.97
N ARG A 75 17.59 -17.81 0.90
CA ARG A 75 17.10 -17.54 -0.46
C ARG A 75 17.08 -18.82 -1.29
N THR A 76 15.89 -19.33 -1.57
CA THR A 76 15.67 -20.34 -2.64
C THR A 76 15.71 -19.66 -4.01
N PRO A 77 15.65 -20.35 -5.17
CA PRO A 77 15.53 -19.68 -6.46
C PRO A 77 14.24 -18.84 -6.62
N ALA A 78 13.13 -19.23 -5.99
CA ALA A 78 11.83 -18.60 -6.21
C ALA A 78 11.42 -17.58 -5.12
N VAL A 79 11.73 -17.86 -3.86
CA VAL A 79 11.23 -17.10 -2.70
C VAL A 79 12.25 -17.04 -1.56
N TRP A 80 11.99 -16.16 -0.60
CA TRP A 80 12.64 -16.14 0.71
C TRP A 80 11.91 -17.06 1.71
N GLU A 81 12.70 -17.74 2.53
CA GLU A 81 12.22 -18.55 3.65
C GLU A 81 12.81 -18.02 4.96
N TRP A 82 12.05 -18.09 6.05
CA TRP A 82 12.40 -17.62 7.38
C TRP A 82 12.52 -18.77 8.36
N TYR A 83 13.47 -18.66 9.29
CA TYR A 83 13.62 -19.62 10.38
C TYR A 83 12.67 -19.27 11.53
N CYS A 84 11.84 -20.22 11.92
CA CYS A 84 10.74 -19.99 12.84
C CYS A 84 10.90 -20.71 14.17
N THR A 85 10.06 -20.37 15.15
CA THR A 85 10.10 -20.88 16.53
C THR A 85 9.89 -22.39 16.65
N ASP A 86 9.31 -23.04 15.62
CA ASP A 86 9.19 -24.49 15.51
C ASP A 86 10.49 -25.19 15.07
N GLY A 87 11.57 -24.43 14.85
CA GLY A 87 12.87 -24.93 14.47
C GLY A 87 13.01 -25.27 12.98
N SER A 88 12.07 -24.83 12.13
CA SER A 88 12.03 -25.12 10.69
C SER A 88 12.04 -23.86 9.81
N TRP A 89 12.33 -24.06 8.52
CA TRP A 89 12.29 -23.00 7.50
C TRP A 89 10.90 -22.94 6.85
N HIS A 90 10.31 -21.76 6.82
CA HIS A 90 8.99 -21.53 6.24
C HIS A 90 9.04 -20.49 5.15
N ARG A 91 8.26 -20.68 4.09
CA ARG A 91 8.01 -19.62 3.12
C ARG A 91 7.23 -18.49 3.80
N THR A 92 7.41 -17.29 3.27
CA THR A 92 6.62 -16.14 3.74
C THR A 92 5.15 -16.37 3.36
N GLU A 93 4.31 -16.64 4.34
CA GLU A 93 2.86 -16.80 4.19
C GLU A 93 2.15 -16.11 5.37
N ALA A 94 0.84 -15.97 5.28
CA ALA A 94 0.06 -15.31 6.33
C ALA A 94 -0.01 -16.13 7.64
N ASP A 95 0.04 -17.45 7.53
CA ASP A 95 -0.10 -18.43 8.62
C ASP A 95 1.24 -19.05 9.05
N MET A 96 2.37 -18.49 8.61
CA MET A 96 3.68 -18.99 9.04
C MET A 96 3.88 -18.80 10.55
N PRO A 97 4.60 -19.71 11.24
CA PRO A 97 4.90 -19.53 12.65
C PRO A 97 5.77 -18.30 12.89
N GLU A 98 5.81 -17.83 14.14
CA GLU A 98 6.64 -16.69 14.52
C GLU A 98 8.12 -16.91 14.18
N LYS A 99 8.79 -15.85 13.72
CA LYS A 99 10.21 -15.88 13.42
C LYS A 99 11.02 -16.09 14.70
N MET A 100 12.01 -16.98 14.66
CA MET A 100 12.90 -17.18 15.81
C MET A 100 13.90 -16.03 15.91
N LEU A 101 13.82 -15.25 16.99
CA LEU A 101 14.82 -14.23 17.32
C LEU A 101 16.08 -14.91 17.87
N LEU A 102 17.21 -14.70 17.20
CA LEU A 102 18.51 -15.24 17.59
C LEU A 102 19.35 -14.14 18.25
N PRO A 103 19.66 -14.23 19.56
CA PRO A 103 20.50 -13.25 20.23
C PRO A 103 21.92 -13.18 19.67
N VAL A 104 22.60 -12.05 19.90
CA VAL A 104 24.05 -11.93 19.69
C VAL A 104 24.78 -13.04 20.46
N GLY A 105 25.77 -13.66 19.84
CA GLY A 105 26.51 -14.80 20.40
C GLY A 105 25.91 -16.17 20.11
N SER A 106 24.72 -16.24 19.50
CA SER A 106 24.08 -17.50 19.11
C SER A 106 24.92 -18.30 18.12
N SER A 107 24.86 -19.63 18.22
CA SER A 107 25.47 -20.53 17.24
C SER A 107 24.60 -20.62 15.99
N VAL A 108 25.21 -20.52 14.82
CA VAL A 108 24.50 -20.67 13.53
C VAL A 108 24.60 -22.07 12.94
N LYS A 109 25.31 -23.00 13.60
CA LYS A 109 25.67 -24.31 13.04
C LYS A 109 24.48 -25.07 12.44
N GLU A 110 23.37 -25.11 13.16
CA GLU A 110 22.20 -25.91 12.78
C GLU A 110 21.46 -25.34 11.55
N LEU A 111 21.63 -24.05 11.25
CA LEU A 111 20.99 -23.36 10.12
C LEU A 111 21.63 -23.70 8.76
N TYR A 112 22.88 -24.16 8.77
CA TYR A 112 23.71 -24.42 7.58
C TYR A 112 23.80 -25.91 7.21
N LYS A 113 22.87 -26.76 7.67
CA LYS A 113 22.88 -28.19 7.34
C LYS A 113 22.71 -28.45 5.83
N GLU A 114 21.84 -27.68 5.19
CA GLU A 114 21.48 -27.84 3.78
C GLU A 114 21.75 -26.58 2.94
N GLU A 115 22.28 -25.54 3.57
CA GLU A 115 22.44 -24.22 2.96
C GLU A 115 23.86 -23.72 3.05
N ASN A 116 24.26 -23.00 2.00
CA ASN A 116 25.55 -22.36 1.94
C ASN A 116 25.47 -20.86 2.24
N SER A 117 24.28 -20.23 2.18
CA SER A 117 24.11 -18.79 2.45
C SER A 117 22.91 -18.53 3.35
N ILE A 118 23.15 -17.96 4.54
CA ILE A 118 22.09 -17.52 5.47
C ILE A 118 22.24 -16.02 5.73
N TYR A 119 21.10 -15.35 5.83
CA TYR A 119 20.97 -13.92 6.05
C TYR A 119 20.39 -13.67 7.44
N PHE A 120 21.01 -12.78 8.20
CA PHE A 120 20.63 -12.42 9.56
C PHE A 120 20.18 -10.97 9.58
N VAL A 121 18.86 -10.78 9.64
CA VAL A 121 18.21 -9.48 9.62
C VAL A 121 18.18 -8.92 11.03
N THR A 122 19.00 -7.89 11.26
CA THR A 122 19.14 -7.23 12.57
C THR A 122 17.80 -6.68 13.03
N GLN A 123 17.52 -6.82 14.31
CA GLN A 123 16.32 -6.28 14.93
C GLN A 123 16.71 -5.26 15.99
N TRP A 124 16.05 -4.11 15.95
CA TRP A 124 16.33 -2.97 16.82
C TRP A 124 15.14 -2.68 17.74
N GLU A 125 15.42 -2.36 18.99
CA GLU A 125 14.46 -1.81 19.95
C GLU A 125 14.98 -0.49 20.53
N ASP A 126 14.10 0.50 20.63
CA ASP A 126 14.43 1.75 21.31
C ASP A 126 14.49 1.54 22.83
N LYS A 127 14.84 2.60 23.57
CA LYS A 127 14.90 2.58 25.05
C LYS A 127 13.56 2.25 25.74
N HIS A 128 12.45 2.24 25.01
CA HIS A 128 11.11 1.91 25.49
C HIS A 128 10.68 0.49 25.09
N GLY A 129 11.52 -0.26 24.38
CA GLY A 129 11.22 -1.61 23.88
C GLY A 129 10.37 -1.61 22.60
N ILE A 130 10.27 -0.47 21.91
CA ILE A 130 9.51 -0.36 20.65
C ILE A 130 10.42 -0.75 19.49
N ARG A 131 9.90 -1.57 18.58
CA ARG A 131 10.63 -1.96 17.37
C ARG A 131 10.85 -0.77 16.44
N VAL A 132 12.11 -0.53 16.12
CA VAL A 132 12.52 0.58 15.25
C VAL A 132 13.35 0.03 14.10
N ASN A 133 12.73 -0.73 13.20
CA ASN A 133 13.42 -1.27 12.01
C ASN A 133 13.39 -0.26 10.84
N CYS A 134 14.05 -0.55 9.72
CA CYS A 134 14.04 0.29 8.52
C CYS A 134 12.62 0.72 8.15
N GLY A 135 12.34 2.03 8.05
CA GLY A 135 11.01 2.57 7.76
C GLY A 135 10.14 2.86 8.99
N SER A 136 10.54 2.49 10.21
CA SER A 136 9.74 2.70 11.44
C SER A 136 9.23 4.13 11.61
N ASP A 137 10.08 5.11 11.30
CA ASP A 137 9.73 6.52 11.49
C ASP A 137 8.73 6.97 10.43
N ILE A 138 8.90 6.52 9.19
CA ILE A 138 7.99 6.80 8.06
C ILE A 138 6.58 6.24 8.33
N PHE A 139 6.49 5.05 8.91
CA PHE A 139 5.22 4.37 9.20
C PHE A 139 4.80 4.54 10.68
N SER A 140 5.28 5.59 11.35
CA SER A 140 4.94 5.87 12.75
C SER A 140 3.57 6.54 12.91
N LYS A 141 2.98 7.00 11.80
CA LYS A 141 1.67 7.66 11.77
C LYS A 141 0.67 6.84 10.95
N PRO A 142 -0.60 6.78 11.39
CA PRO A 142 -1.63 6.02 10.69
C PRO A 142 -2.05 6.68 9.38
N LEU A 143 -1.85 8.00 9.23
CA LEU A 143 -2.40 8.79 8.14
C LEU A 143 -1.31 9.62 7.46
N MET A 144 -1.38 9.66 6.13
CA MET A 144 -0.58 10.50 5.26
C MET A 144 -1.50 11.34 4.37
N GLY A 145 -1.27 12.65 4.30
CA GLY A 145 -2.07 13.56 3.48
C GLY A 145 -1.73 13.42 1.99
N HIS A 146 -2.67 12.91 1.19
CA HIS A 146 -2.53 12.71 -0.25
C HIS A 146 -2.45 14.04 -1.01
N ALA A 147 -1.38 14.28 -1.76
CA ALA A 147 -1.10 15.55 -2.43
C ALA A 147 -1.23 16.77 -1.50
N PHE A 148 -0.64 16.66 -0.31
CA PHE A 148 -0.78 17.54 0.87
C PHE A 148 -2.14 17.51 1.61
N GLY A 149 -3.01 16.57 1.26
CA GLY A 149 -4.38 16.50 1.78
C GLY A 149 -5.37 17.28 0.91
N GLY A 150 -6.65 17.02 1.15
CA GLY A 150 -7.76 17.67 0.50
C GLY A 150 -8.13 18.98 1.17
N MET A 151 -8.47 19.99 0.36
CA MET A 151 -8.86 21.33 0.81
C MET A 151 -10.06 21.81 -0.01
N ASP A 152 -11.02 22.48 0.62
CA ASP A 152 -12.24 22.99 -0.03
C ASP A 152 -13.00 21.92 -0.84
N ASP A 153 -13.16 20.73 -0.25
CA ASP A 153 -13.79 19.53 -0.86
C ASP A 153 -13.11 19.03 -2.16
N LYS A 154 -11.88 19.49 -2.44
CA LYS A 154 -11.08 19.13 -3.62
C LYS A 154 -9.83 18.35 -3.20
N THR A 155 -9.27 17.63 -4.16
CA THR A 155 -8.13 16.71 -3.98
C THR A 155 -7.04 17.04 -4.99
N TYR A 156 -5.88 16.37 -4.89
CA TYR A 156 -4.73 16.55 -5.79
C TYR A 156 -4.20 17.99 -5.78
N HIS A 157 -4.02 18.60 -4.61
CA HIS A 157 -3.61 20.00 -4.53
C HIS A 157 -2.13 20.20 -4.84
N ASN A 158 -1.23 19.55 -4.09
CA ASN A 158 0.22 19.73 -4.27
C ASN A 158 0.66 21.22 -4.26
N THR A 159 -0.05 22.07 -3.51
CA THR A 159 0.17 23.52 -3.42
C THR A 159 0.54 23.93 -1.99
N MET A 160 1.17 25.10 -1.85
CA MET A 160 1.54 25.65 -0.54
C MET A 160 0.32 25.80 0.37
N ALA A 161 -0.80 26.28 -0.18
CA ALA A 161 -2.03 26.46 0.59
C ALA A 161 -2.55 25.13 1.17
N ALA A 162 -2.44 24.04 0.40
CA ALA A 162 -2.83 22.72 0.88
C ALA A 162 -1.84 22.15 1.90
N LEU A 163 -0.53 22.39 1.74
CA LEU A 163 0.46 22.01 2.76
C LEU A 163 0.16 22.71 4.10
N GLU A 164 -0.06 24.02 4.10
CA GLU A 164 -0.39 24.76 5.33
C GLU A 164 -1.72 24.29 5.93
N HIS A 165 -2.72 24.01 5.09
CA HIS A 165 -3.99 23.44 5.54
C HIS A 165 -3.76 22.07 6.20
N GLY A 166 -3.04 21.17 5.54
CA GLY A 166 -2.78 19.82 6.02
C GLY A 166 -2.00 19.79 7.32
N ILE A 167 -1.00 20.68 7.48
CA ILE A 167 -0.31 20.91 8.75
C ILE A 167 -1.31 21.38 9.81
N GLY A 168 -2.17 22.34 9.46
CA GLY A 168 -3.22 22.86 10.35
C GLY A 168 -4.25 21.81 10.79
N THR A 169 -4.51 20.79 9.97
CA THR A 169 -5.39 19.66 10.31
C THR A 169 -4.66 18.52 11.03
N GLY A 170 -3.35 18.67 11.28
CA GLY A 170 -2.57 17.76 12.11
C GLY A 170 -1.76 16.70 11.36
N TYR A 171 -1.75 16.69 10.03
CA TYR A 171 -0.91 15.75 9.29
C TYR A 171 0.58 16.02 9.57
N LYS A 172 1.33 14.93 9.72
CA LYS A 172 2.80 14.95 9.83
C LYS A 172 3.48 14.37 8.61
N ASP A 173 2.80 13.47 7.90
CA ASP A 173 3.36 12.83 6.72
C ASP A 173 2.48 13.19 5.51
N PHE A 174 3.10 13.43 4.36
CA PHE A 174 2.41 13.85 3.14
C PHE A 174 2.90 13.08 1.92
N GLU A 175 2.01 12.83 0.97
CA GLU A 175 2.38 12.39 -0.38
C GLU A 175 2.54 13.60 -1.30
N ILE A 176 3.50 13.50 -2.23
CA ILE A 176 3.84 14.52 -3.20
C ILE A 176 3.98 13.92 -4.59
N ASP A 177 3.18 14.42 -5.53
CA ASP A 177 3.32 14.11 -6.94
C ASP A 177 4.35 15.04 -7.59
N PHE A 178 5.40 14.48 -8.19
CA PHE A 178 6.30 15.22 -9.06
C PHE A 178 6.00 14.95 -10.52
N SER A 179 5.75 16.02 -11.29
CA SER A 179 5.69 15.99 -12.74
C SER A 179 6.91 16.66 -13.36
N TYR A 180 7.38 16.10 -14.47
CA TYR A 180 8.56 16.56 -15.19
C TYR A 180 8.18 17.36 -16.43
N THR A 181 8.58 18.64 -16.47
CA THR A 181 8.29 19.56 -17.58
C THR A 181 9.14 19.26 -18.80
N THR A 182 8.70 19.69 -19.99
CA THR A 182 9.41 19.41 -21.25
C THR A 182 10.77 20.10 -21.37
N ASP A 183 11.04 21.08 -20.53
CA ASP A 183 12.27 21.86 -20.42
C ASP A 183 13.10 21.55 -19.16
N GLY A 184 12.84 20.43 -18.48
CA GLY A 184 13.77 19.87 -17.51
C GLY A 184 13.61 20.39 -16.07
N ARG A 185 12.39 20.62 -15.59
CA ARG A 185 12.11 21.05 -14.21
C ARG A 185 11.09 20.13 -13.54
N LEU A 186 11.19 20.02 -12.21
CA LEU A 186 10.24 19.28 -11.38
C LEU A 186 9.24 20.22 -10.71
N VAL A 187 7.97 19.98 -10.98
CA VAL A 187 6.83 20.73 -10.44
C VAL A 187 5.93 19.78 -9.66
N LEU A 188 5.35 20.28 -8.56
CA LEU A 188 4.45 19.52 -7.71
C LEU A 188 3.07 19.46 -8.36
N SER A 189 2.74 18.33 -8.97
CA SER A 189 1.49 18.09 -9.68
C SER A 189 1.36 16.63 -10.09
N HIS A 190 0.14 16.09 -10.04
CA HIS A 190 -0.23 14.79 -10.61
C HIS A 190 -0.26 14.82 -12.16
N GLY A 191 0.26 15.86 -12.81
CA GLY A 191 0.38 15.97 -14.26
C GLY A 191 -0.89 16.42 -14.97
N TRP A 192 -0.84 16.44 -16.30
CA TRP A 192 -1.78 17.24 -17.12
C TRP A 192 -2.55 16.43 -18.18
N SER A 193 -2.72 15.12 -17.97
CA SER A 193 -3.66 14.34 -18.79
C SER A 193 -5.11 14.86 -18.62
N PRO A 194 -6.05 14.55 -19.54
CA PRO A 194 -7.44 14.99 -19.40
C PRO A 194 -8.11 14.60 -18.07
N SER A 195 -7.82 13.39 -17.55
CA SER A 195 -8.31 12.95 -16.25
C SER A 195 -7.70 13.73 -15.11
N ASN A 196 -6.40 14.01 -15.16
CA ASN A 196 -5.68 14.70 -14.10
C ASN A 196 -6.09 16.17 -14.06
N CYS A 197 -6.19 16.84 -15.23
CA CYS A 197 -6.71 18.21 -15.32
C CYS A 197 -8.08 18.37 -14.66
N LYS A 198 -8.99 17.40 -14.86
CA LYS A 198 -10.30 17.40 -14.18
C LYS A 198 -10.17 17.37 -12.66
N CYS A 199 -9.27 16.55 -12.14
CA CYS A 199 -8.99 16.47 -10.70
C CYS A 199 -8.32 17.73 -10.15
N LEU A 200 -7.46 18.39 -10.94
CA LEU A 200 -6.72 19.60 -10.57
C LEU A 200 -7.53 20.90 -10.71
N GLY A 201 -8.77 20.82 -11.23
CA GLY A 201 -9.57 22.01 -11.55
C GLY A 201 -9.03 22.81 -12.75
N ILE A 202 -8.26 22.17 -13.62
CA ILE A 202 -7.63 22.76 -14.80
C ILE A 202 -8.42 22.38 -16.05
N THR A 203 -8.65 23.34 -16.94
CA THR A 203 -9.22 23.04 -18.27
C THR A 203 -8.13 22.46 -19.17
N TYR A 204 -8.27 21.18 -19.53
CA TYR A 204 -7.36 20.51 -20.46
C TYR A 204 -7.34 21.22 -21.82
N LYS A 205 -6.14 21.37 -22.41
CA LYS A 205 -5.97 21.80 -23.80
C LYS A 205 -5.19 20.74 -24.58
N PRO A 206 -5.51 20.52 -25.87
CA PRO A 206 -4.83 19.49 -26.68
C PRO A 206 -3.31 19.67 -26.83
N ASP A 207 -2.79 20.87 -26.64
CA ASP A 207 -1.37 21.21 -26.74
C ASP A 207 -0.60 21.00 -25.42
N PHE A 208 -1.19 20.33 -24.44
CA PHE A 208 -0.56 19.99 -23.15
C PHE A 208 0.51 18.89 -23.28
N ASP A 209 0.77 18.38 -24.48
CA ASP A 209 1.95 17.54 -24.74
C ASP A 209 3.27 18.34 -24.63
N ASN A 210 3.22 19.68 -24.72
CA ASN A 210 4.35 20.57 -24.50
C ASN A 210 4.12 21.51 -23.30
N MET A 211 4.34 20.97 -22.09
CA MET A 211 4.21 21.69 -20.83
C MET A 211 5.59 22.08 -20.30
N THR A 212 6.02 23.30 -20.66
CA THR A 212 7.24 23.92 -20.14
C THR A 212 7.05 24.42 -18.71
N TYR A 213 8.14 24.62 -17.98
CA TYR A 213 8.13 25.11 -16.61
C TYR A 213 7.36 26.42 -16.46
N GLU A 214 7.64 27.41 -17.30
CA GLU A 214 6.94 28.70 -17.29
C GLU A 214 5.43 28.53 -17.47
N ARG A 215 5.00 27.63 -18.35
CA ARG A 215 3.58 27.38 -18.60
C ARG A 215 2.90 26.74 -17.39
N VAL A 216 3.54 25.73 -16.79
CA VAL A 216 2.96 25.05 -15.62
C VAL A 216 2.89 25.99 -14.43
N MET A 217 3.96 26.74 -14.12
CA MET A 217 3.98 27.64 -12.96
C MET A 217 2.99 28.80 -13.06
N ASN A 218 2.53 29.16 -14.27
CA ASN A 218 1.47 30.15 -14.48
C ASN A 218 0.05 29.57 -14.43
N MET A 219 -0.11 28.26 -14.24
CA MET A 219 -1.41 27.60 -14.10
C MET A 219 -1.76 27.45 -12.62
N PRO A 220 -3.04 27.66 -12.23
CA PRO A 220 -3.46 27.39 -10.88
C PRO A 220 -4.02 25.97 -10.73
N ILE A 221 -3.71 25.30 -9.62
CA ILE A 221 -4.43 24.10 -9.16
C ILE A 221 -5.54 24.57 -8.22
N HIS A 222 -6.79 24.37 -8.62
CA HIS A 222 -7.97 24.83 -7.87
C HIS A 222 -7.97 26.32 -7.49
N GLY A 223 -7.27 27.16 -8.26
CA GLY A 223 -7.10 28.60 -7.98
C GLY A 223 -5.82 28.95 -7.20
N ASN A 224 -5.06 27.96 -6.73
CA ASN A 224 -3.82 28.16 -5.96
C ASN A 224 -2.57 28.02 -6.85
N PRO A 225 -1.49 28.79 -6.58
CA PRO A 225 -0.23 28.66 -7.30
C PRO A 225 0.41 27.27 -7.14
N ILE A 226 0.97 26.76 -8.23
CA ILE A 226 1.80 25.53 -8.23
C ILE A 226 3.16 25.82 -7.60
N MET A 227 3.77 24.80 -6.98
CA MET A 227 5.12 24.84 -6.45
C MET A 227 6.08 24.02 -7.32
N ASP A 228 7.36 24.40 -7.34
CA ASP A 228 8.43 23.54 -7.83
C ASP A 228 9.14 22.80 -6.68
N ALA A 229 9.95 21.80 -7.01
CA ALA A 229 10.65 20.98 -6.01
C ALA A 229 11.52 21.83 -5.07
N ARG A 230 12.20 22.85 -5.61
CA ARG A 230 13.06 23.74 -4.82
C ARG A 230 12.26 24.60 -3.84
N GLN A 231 11.15 25.18 -4.28
CA GLN A 231 10.24 25.94 -3.42
C GLN A 231 9.69 25.09 -2.28
N PHE A 232 9.36 23.82 -2.57
CA PHE A 232 8.95 22.86 -1.56
C PHE A 232 10.06 22.59 -0.55
N TYR A 233 11.27 22.22 -1.01
CA TYR A 233 12.40 21.96 -0.12
C TYR A 233 12.73 23.16 0.77
N GLU A 234 12.84 24.36 0.20
CA GLU A 234 13.13 25.59 0.96
C GLU A 234 12.07 25.89 2.02
N ARG A 235 10.82 25.47 1.80
CA ARG A 235 9.73 25.65 2.78
C ARG A 235 9.85 24.70 3.96
N VAL A 236 10.27 23.45 3.76
CA VAL A 236 10.14 22.38 4.78
C VAL A 236 11.47 21.82 5.31
N LYS A 237 12.62 22.29 4.80
CA LYS A 237 13.95 21.78 5.20
C LYS A 237 14.25 21.96 6.69
N ASP A 238 13.81 23.07 7.28
CA ASP A 238 14.05 23.40 8.68
C ASP A 238 12.98 22.84 9.63
N GLU A 239 12.05 22.01 9.13
CA GLU A 239 10.97 21.38 9.90
C GLU A 239 11.12 19.85 9.92
N PRO A 240 11.98 19.30 10.79
CA PRO A 240 12.35 17.87 10.81
C PRO A 240 11.20 16.91 11.12
N ASP A 241 10.09 17.43 11.64
CA ASP A 241 8.93 16.66 12.08
C ASP A 241 8.11 16.04 10.94
N TYR A 242 8.30 16.51 9.70
CA TYR A 242 7.53 16.05 8.55
C TYR A 242 8.28 15.05 7.67
N ARG A 243 7.52 14.10 7.11
CA ARG A 243 8.01 13.08 6.19
C ARG A 243 7.20 13.10 4.90
N PHE A 244 7.80 12.61 3.82
CA PHE A 244 7.23 12.78 2.50
C PHE A 244 7.33 11.52 1.68
N GLU A 245 6.20 10.98 1.23
CA GLU A 245 6.20 10.06 0.10
C GLU A 245 6.32 10.86 -1.20
N VAL A 246 7.16 10.39 -2.11
CA VAL A 246 7.38 11.05 -3.40
C VAL A 246 7.03 10.10 -4.54
N ASP A 247 6.07 10.50 -5.37
CA ASP A 247 5.71 9.81 -6.61
C ASP A 247 6.27 10.55 -7.82
N PHE A 248 7.20 9.91 -8.54
CA PHE A 248 7.64 10.41 -9.83
C PHE A 248 6.61 9.98 -10.88
N HIS A 249 5.63 10.84 -11.13
CA HIS A 249 4.58 10.60 -12.12
C HIS A 249 5.15 10.74 -13.56
N SER A 250 6.03 9.81 -13.94
CA SER A 250 6.54 9.61 -15.30
C SER A 250 5.98 8.33 -15.90
N LYS A 251 5.56 8.39 -17.17
CA LYS A 251 5.07 7.25 -17.94
C LYS A 251 6.06 6.75 -18.98
N LYS A 252 7.30 7.24 -18.98
CA LYS A 252 8.27 6.91 -20.04
C LYS A 252 9.24 5.83 -19.57
N ASP A 253 9.33 4.76 -20.34
CA ASP A 253 10.28 3.65 -20.15
C ASP A 253 11.75 4.02 -20.51
N GLY A 254 12.09 5.31 -20.52
CA GLY A 254 13.41 5.84 -20.91
C GLY A 254 14.33 6.15 -19.71
N ASN A 255 15.49 6.75 -19.96
CA ASN A 255 16.42 7.19 -18.89
C ASN A 255 15.92 8.40 -18.08
N GLU A 256 14.71 8.89 -18.34
CA GLU A 256 14.12 10.09 -17.72
C GLU A 256 14.10 10.01 -16.19
N ILE A 257 13.87 8.83 -15.61
CA ILE A 257 13.88 8.65 -14.15
C ILE A 257 15.24 9.01 -13.53
N LYS A 258 16.36 8.76 -14.24
CA LYS A 258 17.69 9.16 -13.76
C LYS A 258 17.83 10.67 -13.72
N GLU A 259 17.44 11.33 -14.82
CA GLU A 259 17.46 12.79 -14.94
C GLU A 259 16.57 13.43 -13.87
N ILE A 260 15.34 12.92 -13.68
CA ILE A 260 14.44 13.34 -12.61
C ILE A 260 15.10 13.20 -11.23
N THR A 261 15.78 12.07 -10.99
CA THR A 261 16.47 11.84 -9.71
C THR A 261 17.62 12.84 -9.51
N GLU A 262 18.43 13.10 -10.54
CA GLU A 262 19.53 14.08 -10.49
C GLU A 262 18.99 15.50 -10.21
N ILE A 263 17.92 15.90 -10.90
CA ILE A 263 17.28 17.21 -10.71
C ILE A 263 16.70 17.35 -9.31
N LEU A 264 16.05 16.30 -8.78
CA LEU A 264 15.53 16.31 -7.41
C LEU A 264 16.65 16.53 -6.39
N LEU A 265 17.77 15.80 -6.53
CA LEU A 265 18.92 15.95 -5.64
C LEU A 265 19.49 17.36 -5.69
N ASP A 266 19.61 17.95 -6.89
CA ASP A 266 20.08 19.33 -7.05
C ASP A 266 19.10 20.35 -6.44
N ASP A 267 17.79 20.20 -6.67
CA ASP A 267 16.78 21.08 -6.09
C ASP A 267 16.68 20.94 -4.57
N PHE A 268 17.02 19.77 -4.01
CA PHE A 268 17.14 19.49 -2.57
C PHE A 268 18.56 19.68 -2.03
N GLN A 269 19.46 20.25 -2.84
CA GLN A 269 20.84 20.61 -2.47
C GLN A 269 21.68 19.45 -1.92
N HIS A 270 21.34 18.21 -2.28
CA HIS A 270 21.98 17.00 -1.76
C HIS A 270 21.97 16.92 -0.21
N ASP A 271 20.95 17.50 0.44
CA ASP A 271 20.78 17.45 1.90
C ASP A 271 20.39 16.03 2.33
N GLU A 272 21.38 15.23 2.75
CA GLU A 272 21.20 13.85 3.18
C GLU A 272 20.20 13.71 4.34
N ALA A 273 20.16 14.68 5.27
CA ALA A 273 19.24 14.62 6.41
C ALA A 273 17.78 14.81 5.94
N PHE A 274 17.55 15.68 4.96
CA PHE A 274 16.24 15.82 4.32
C PHE A 274 15.86 14.58 3.49
N LEU A 275 16.78 14.07 2.67
CA LEU A 275 16.56 12.92 1.80
C LEU A 275 16.21 11.65 2.60
N ASP A 276 16.71 11.52 3.83
CA ASP A 276 16.39 10.45 4.76
C ASP A 276 14.92 10.44 5.24
N ARG A 277 14.20 11.55 5.08
CA ARG A 277 12.76 11.69 5.39
C ARG A 277 11.84 11.30 4.24
N LEU A 278 12.41 11.00 3.08
CA LEU A 278 11.65 10.64 1.90
C LEU A 278 11.35 9.14 1.89
N LEU A 279 10.13 8.81 1.48
CA LEU A 279 9.70 7.49 1.07
C LEU A 279 9.55 7.49 -0.45
N VAL A 280 10.52 6.92 -1.16
CA VAL A 280 10.51 6.95 -2.63
C VAL A 280 9.66 5.81 -3.18
N GLN A 281 8.60 6.16 -3.89
CA GLN A 281 7.72 5.19 -4.53
C GLN A 281 8.32 4.63 -5.82
N VAL A 282 8.21 3.32 -6.01
CA VAL A 282 8.55 2.62 -7.27
C VAL A 282 7.44 1.66 -7.66
N TYR A 283 7.10 1.56 -8.95
CA TYR A 283 6.05 0.65 -9.44
C TYR A 283 6.56 -0.47 -10.35
N ASN A 284 7.87 -0.48 -10.64
CA ASN A 284 8.54 -1.53 -11.40
C ASN A 284 10.05 -1.59 -11.09
N LYS A 285 10.70 -2.68 -11.53
CA LYS A 285 12.14 -2.92 -11.28
C LYS A 285 13.05 -1.92 -11.98
N THR A 286 12.73 -1.56 -13.23
CA THR A 286 13.50 -0.61 -14.04
C THR A 286 13.59 0.75 -13.36
N MET A 287 12.47 1.25 -12.82
CA MET A 287 12.43 2.52 -12.10
C MET A 287 13.33 2.49 -10.86
N TYR A 288 13.21 1.45 -10.02
CA TYR A 288 14.09 1.28 -8.87
C TYR A 288 15.56 1.27 -9.31
N GLU A 289 15.92 0.47 -10.32
CA GLU A 289 17.30 0.33 -10.79
C GLU A 289 17.87 1.62 -11.41
N GLN A 290 17.01 2.49 -11.95
CA GLN A 290 17.39 3.81 -12.44
C GLN A 290 17.65 4.78 -11.28
N ILE A 291 16.75 4.86 -10.31
CA ILE A 291 16.92 5.70 -9.11
C ILE A 291 18.17 5.26 -8.34
N ASP A 292 18.27 3.97 -7.99
CA ASP A 292 19.38 3.36 -7.26
C ASP A 292 20.74 3.54 -7.99
N SER A 293 20.72 3.74 -9.31
CA SER A 293 21.94 4.03 -10.07
C SER A 293 22.46 5.46 -9.93
N VAL A 294 21.62 6.38 -9.46
CA VAL A 294 21.95 7.78 -9.21
C VAL A 294 22.15 7.99 -7.71
N TYR A 295 21.16 7.63 -6.90
CA TYR A 295 21.18 7.78 -5.45
C TYR A 295 20.37 6.69 -4.75
N LEU A 296 20.93 6.19 -3.65
CA LEU A 296 20.29 5.19 -2.81
C LEU A 296 19.59 5.90 -1.64
N PHE A 297 18.28 6.08 -1.77
CA PHE A 297 17.45 6.59 -0.68
C PHE A 297 17.39 5.58 0.48
N LYS A 298 17.14 6.10 1.68
CA LYS A 298 16.99 5.25 2.87
C LYS A 298 15.70 4.45 2.86
N ASN A 299 14.60 5.07 2.44
CA ASN A 299 13.28 4.44 2.44
C ASN A 299 12.71 4.38 1.02
N TYR A 300 12.27 3.19 0.65
CA TYR A 300 11.55 2.93 -0.59
C TYR A 300 10.24 2.20 -0.30
N MET A 301 9.26 2.41 -1.17
CA MET A 301 7.99 1.70 -1.19
C MET A 301 7.70 1.15 -2.58
N TYR A 302 7.23 -0.10 -2.65
CA TYR A 302 6.85 -0.72 -3.92
C TYR A 302 5.33 -0.71 -4.13
N LEU A 303 4.85 -0.02 -5.15
CA LEU A 303 3.44 0.02 -5.53
C LEU A 303 3.05 -1.22 -6.34
N VAL A 304 2.13 -2.02 -5.80
CA VAL A 304 1.61 -3.25 -6.45
C VAL A 304 0.69 -2.90 -7.62
N GLY A 305 -0.08 -1.82 -7.47
CA GLY A 305 -1.18 -1.49 -8.38
C GLY A 305 -2.26 -2.56 -8.33
N ARG A 306 -2.71 -3.03 -9.50
CA ARG A 306 -3.77 -4.06 -9.61
C ARG A 306 -3.24 -5.48 -9.79
N ARG A 307 -1.94 -5.67 -9.61
CA ARG A 307 -1.23 -6.93 -9.89
C ARG A 307 -1.00 -7.73 -8.59
N THR A 308 -2.04 -7.94 -7.80
CA THR A 308 -1.93 -8.60 -6.49
C THR A 308 -1.48 -10.06 -6.62
N GLU A 309 -1.70 -10.70 -7.78
CA GLU A 309 -1.17 -12.02 -8.12
C GLU A 309 0.37 -12.07 -8.13
N ARG A 310 1.03 -10.91 -8.23
CA ARG A 310 2.50 -10.79 -8.24
C ARG A 310 3.09 -10.53 -6.86
N LEU A 311 2.29 -10.48 -5.80
CA LEU A 311 2.72 -10.09 -4.45
C LEU A 311 3.98 -10.84 -4.00
N ASP A 312 4.06 -12.16 -4.20
CA ASP A 312 5.22 -12.97 -3.79
C ASP A 312 6.52 -12.56 -4.48
N SER A 313 6.43 -12.26 -5.78
CA SER A 313 7.57 -11.79 -6.57
C SER A 313 7.98 -10.37 -6.19
N ILE A 314 7.01 -9.55 -5.76
CA ILE A 314 7.23 -8.17 -5.28
C ILE A 314 7.88 -8.20 -3.90
N ILE A 315 7.35 -8.99 -2.95
CA ILE A 315 7.97 -9.21 -1.63
C ILE A 315 9.41 -9.66 -1.81
N THR A 316 9.63 -10.67 -2.66
CA THR A 316 10.99 -11.17 -2.92
C THR A 316 11.90 -10.07 -3.46
N TYR A 317 11.42 -9.26 -4.39
CA TYR A 317 12.17 -8.12 -4.91
C TYR A 317 12.45 -7.08 -3.81
N CYS A 318 11.47 -6.74 -2.98
CA CYS A 318 11.64 -5.79 -1.88
C CYS A 318 12.75 -6.25 -0.92
N LEU A 319 12.74 -7.53 -0.54
CA LEU A 319 13.76 -8.12 0.34
C LEU A 319 15.14 -8.22 -0.31
N ASP A 320 15.22 -8.46 -1.62
CA ASP A 320 16.46 -8.51 -2.40
C ASP A 320 17.12 -7.13 -2.53
N HIS A 321 16.35 -6.05 -2.35
CA HIS A 321 16.76 -4.67 -2.61
C HIS A 321 16.72 -3.72 -1.40
N GLY A 322 16.17 -4.17 -0.26
CA GLY A 322 16.04 -3.35 0.94
C GLY A 322 14.91 -2.32 0.87
N ILE A 323 13.87 -2.59 0.09
CA ILE A 323 12.63 -1.80 0.10
C ILE A 323 11.86 -2.15 1.37
N CYS A 324 11.38 -1.14 2.10
CA CYS A 324 10.80 -1.32 3.43
C CYS A 324 9.28 -1.51 3.43
N SER A 325 8.58 -1.13 2.36
CA SER A 325 7.11 -1.12 2.33
C SER A 325 6.52 -1.52 0.98
N ILE A 326 5.27 -1.98 1.01
CA ILE A 326 4.45 -2.31 -0.15
C ILE A 326 3.18 -1.45 -0.11
N ALA A 327 2.95 -0.70 -1.20
CA ALA A 327 1.72 0.07 -1.41
C ALA A 327 0.66 -0.75 -2.15
N ILE A 328 -0.53 -0.82 -1.56
CA ILE A 328 -1.68 -1.59 -2.09
C ILE A 328 -2.90 -0.68 -2.16
N ARG A 329 -3.66 -0.78 -3.24
CA ARG A 329 -4.90 -0.01 -3.37
C ARG A 329 -5.93 -0.51 -2.35
N MET A 330 -6.67 0.40 -1.70
CA MET A 330 -7.59 0.09 -0.59
C MET A 330 -8.64 -0.98 -0.88
N ASN A 331 -8.99 -1.21 -2.14
CA ASN A 331 -10.00 -2.20 -2.55
C ASN A 331 -9.40 -3.56 -2.98
N TYR A 332 -8.07 -3.69 -2.89
CA TYR A 332 -7.31 -4.88 -3.25
C TYR A 332 -6.57 -5.50 -2.06
N VAL A 333 -6.64 -4.89 -0.87
CA VAL A 333 -5.97 -5.36 0.34
C VAL A 333 -6.90 -6.23 1.19
N ASN A 334 -6.35 -7.25 1.85
CA ASN A 334 -7.03 -8.06 2.87
C ASN A 334 -6.05 -8.48 3.96
N GLU A 335 -6.58 -8.97 5.10
CA GLU A 335 -5.80 -9.44 6.26
C GLU A 335 -4.73 -10.48 5.90
N LYS A 336 -5.04 -11.43 4.99
CA LYS A 336 -4.07 -12.44 4.56
C LYS A 336 -2.85 -11.80 3.87
N MET A 337 -3.09 -10.82 3.01
CA MET A 337 -2.02 -10.07 2.35
C MET A 337 -1.22 -9.24 3.36
N ILE A 338 -1.91 -8.56 4.29
CA ILE A 338 -1.27 -7.76 5.33
C ILE A 338 -0.32 -8.62 6.17
N HIS A 339 -0.82 -9.72 6.75
CA HIS A 339 -0.01 -10.63 7.55
C HIS A 339 1.17 -11.21 6.76
N LYS A 340 0.98 -11.54 5.48
CA LYS A 340 2.06 -12.04 4.63
C LYS A 340 3.17 -10.98 4.42
N VAL A 341 2.80 -9.71 4.22
CA VAL A 341 3.75 -8.60 4.08
C VAL A 341 4.49 -8.34 5.40
N HIS A 342 3.78 -8.30 6.53
CA HIS A 342 4.40 -8.17 7.86
C HIS A 342 5.32 -9.33 8.22
N ASN A 343 4.94 -10.56 7.86
CA ASN A 343 5.78 -11.74 8.07
C ASN A 343 7.09 -11.65 7.27
N ALA A 344 7.09 -11.01 6.10
CA ALA A 344 8.31 -10.67 5.37
C ALA A 344 9.17 -9.59 6.06
N GLY A 345 8.65 -8.90 7.08
CA GLY A 345 9.31 -7.78 7.75
C GLY A 345 9.21 -6.46 6.97
N LEU A 346 8.11 -6.28 6.22
CA LEU A 346 7.81 -5.08 5.43
C LEU A 346 6.56 -4.40 6.00
N TYR A 347 6.41 -3.10 5.76
CA TYR A 347 5.19 -2.34 6.07
C TYR A 347 4.18 -2.41 4.92
N VAL A 348 2.91 -2.19 5.25
CA VAL A 348 1.77 -2.09 4.34
C VAL A 348 1.26 -0.65 4.32
N PHE A 349 1.33 -0.04 3.15
CA PHE A 349 0.74 1.26 2.88
C PHE A 349 -0.51 1.11 2.03
N CYS A 350 -1.62 1.75 2.40
CA CYS A 350 -2.85 1.72 1.59
C CYS A 350 -3.19 3.08 0.99
N TYR A 351 -3.63 3.06 -0.27
CA TYR A 351 -4.01 4.27 -0.98
C TYR A 351 -5.23 4.04 -1.90
N THR A 352 -6.02 5.05 -2.27
CA THR A 352 -6.25 6.27 -1.50
C THR A 352 -7.65 6.13 -0.90
N ILE A 353 -7.81 6.50 0.37
CA ILE A 353 -9.15 6.66 0.97
C ILE A 353 -9.49 8.14 0.94
N LYS A 354 -10.58 8.50 0.27
CA LYS A 354 -10.95 9.90 0.13
C LYS A 354 -11.36 10.48 1.48
N LYS A 355 -12.39 9.94 2.13
CA LYS A 355 -12.96 10.54 3.35
C LYS A 355 -13.66 9.58 4.32
N ASP A 356 -13.77 8.30 4.01
CA ASP A 356 -14.50 7.34 4.85
C ASP A 356 -13.65 6.89 6.05
N ALA A 357 -13.75 7.62 7.16
CA ALA A 357 -12.98 7.37 8.39
C ALA A 357 -13.22 5.98 8.99
N ASP A 358 -14.45 5.45 8.92
CA ASP A 358 -14.74 4.08 9.37
C ASP A 358 -14.02 3.03 8.52
N TYR A 359 -13.90 3.27 7.21
CA TYR A 359 -13.18 2.35 6.34
C TYR A 359 -11.67 2.47 6.54
N ALA A 360 -11.15 3.68 6.76
CA ALA A 360 -9.76 3.89 7.15
C ALA A 360 -9.43 3.15 8.46
N LYS A 361 -10.27 3.34 9.49
CA LYS A 361 -10.15 2.64 10.77
C LYS A 361 -10.17 1.12 10.59
N HIS A 362 -11.10 0.60 9.79
CA HIS A 362 -11.16 -0.83 9.51
C HIS A 362 -9.84 -1.38 8.93
N LEU A 363 -9.22 -0.68 7.98
CA LEU A 363 -7.96 -1.11 7.38
C LEU A 363 -6.80 -1.03 8.37
N LEU A 364 -6.71 0.02 9.19
CA LEU A 364 -5.71 0.14 10.25
C LEU A 364 -5.88 -0.96 11.32
N ASP A 365 -7.11 -1.20 11.78
CA ASP A 365 -7.43 -2.27 12.74
C ASP A 365 -7.14 -3.67 12.15
N SER A 366 -7.09 -3.80 10.82
CA SER A 366 -6.69 -5.03 10.10
C SER A 366 -5.18 -5.16 9.93
N GLY A 367 -4.39 -4.17 10.35
CA GLY A 367 -2.93 -4.17 10.33
C GLY A 367 -2.30 -3.37 9.19
N VAL A 368 -3.03 -2.52 8.47
CA VAL A 368 -2.37 -1.53 7.59
C VAL A 368 -1.58 -0.54 8.46
N ASP A 369 -0.33 -0.25 8.09
CA ASP A 369 0.54 0.60 8.90
C ASP A 369 0.26 2.10 8.68
N THR A 370 0.05 2.51 7.42
CA THR A 370 -0.28 3.90 7.08
C THR A 370 -1.26 3.96 5.89
N ILE A 371 -2.18 4.91 5.93
CA ILE A 371 -3.16 5.17 4.87
C ILE A 371 -2.91 6.55 4.26
N CYS A 372 -2.76 6.59 2.94
CA CYS A 372 -2.82 7.82 2.16
C CYS A 372 -4.29 8.24 1.99
N THR A 373 -4.62 9.46 2.42
CA THR A 373 -6.00 9.95 2.45
C THR A 373 -6.11 11.41 2.05
N ASP A 374 -7.25 11.76 1.45
CA ASP A 374 -7.54 13.16 1.13
C ASP A 374 -8.07 13.91 2.38
N PHE A 375 -9.06 13.37 3.10
CA PHE A 375 -9.82 14.14 4.10
C PHE A 375 -9.96 13.46 5.47
N VAL A 376 -9.42 12.26 5.69
CA VAL A 376 -9.51 11.61 7.02
C VAL A 376 -8.43 12.20 7.93
N THR A 377 -8.84 12.82 9.04
CA THR A 377 -7.93 13.33 10.08
C THR A 377 -7.84 12.36 11.26
N GLU A 378 -6.87 12.56 12.16
CA GLU A 378 -6.78 11.78 13.41
C GLU A 378 -8.06 11.94 14.26
N GLU A 379 -8.63 13.16 14.33
CA GLU A 379 -9.90 13.41 15.04
C GLU A 379 -11.06 12.57 14.46
N LEU A 380 -11.22 12.56 13.13
CA LEU A 380 -12.26 11.75 12.47
C LEU A 380 -12.03 10.26 12.66
N LEU A 381 -10.76 9.84 12.75
CA LEU A 381 -10.40 8.45 12.99
C LEU A 381 -10.74 8.01 14.42
N ASP A 382 -10.51 8.88 15.41
CA ASP A 382 -10.84 8.64 16.81
C ASP A 382 -12.36 8.57 17.04
N GLU A 383 -13.14 9.33 16.27
CA GLU A 383 -14.60 9.30 16.30
C GLU A 383 -15.22 8.13 15.53
N ALA A 384 -14.46 7.47 14.67
CA ALA A 384 -14.97 6.39 13.81
C ALA A 384 -15.29 5.12 14.60
N ASP A 385 -16.46 4.53 14.32
CA ASP A 385 -16.85 3.22 14.85
C ASP A 385 -16.06 2.08 14.18
N GLY A 386 -15.59 2.31 12.97
CA GLY A 386 -14.94 1.30 12.13
C GLY A 386 -15.94 0.29 11.56
N PHE A 387 -15.42 -0.89 11.24
CA PHE A 387 -16.23 -2.01 10.73
C PHE A 387 -16.27 -3.12 11.77
N GLY A 388 -17.43 -3.78 11.87
CA GLY A 388 -17.63 -4.88 12.79
C GLY A 388 -18.75 -5.79 12.33
N TYR A 389 -19.11 -6.75 13.18
CA TYR A 389 -20.22 -7.66 12.95
C TYR A 389 -21.55 -7.02 13.38
N PHE A 390 -21.83 -5.83 12.85
CA PHE A 390 -23.03 -5.09 13.22
C PHE A 390 -24.26 -5.64 12.49
N PRO A 391 -25.46 -5.51 13.10
CA PRO A 391 -26.69 -5.78 12.39
C PRO A 391 -26.89 -4.83 11.21
N PHE A 392 -27.57 -5.31 10.16
CA PHE A 392 -27.80 -4.54 8.95
C PHE A 392 -29.16 -4.81 8.31
N TYR A 393 -29.49 -4.02 7.28
CA TYR A 393 -30.66 -4.21 6.44
C TYR A 393 -30.22 -4.47 5.01
N ILE A 394 -31.00 -5.29 4.29
CA ILE A 394 -30.79 -5.56 2.87
C ILE A 394 -31.82 -4.78 2.05
N CYS A 395 -31.37 -4.19 0.95
CA CYS A 395 -32.25 -3.68 -0.10
C CYS A 395 -32.17 -4.60 -1.32
N TYR A 396 -33.29 -4.84 -1.99
CA TYR A 396 -33.35 -5.61 -3.23
C TYR A 396 -33.66 -4.66 -4.39
N ASN A 397 -32.76 -4.57 -5.36
CA ASN A 397 -32.88 -3.69 -6.53
C ASN A 397 -33.17 -4.53 -7.78
N SER A 398 -34.19 -4.14 -8.56
CA SER A 398 -34.61 -4.86 -9.76
C SER A 398 -33.62 -4.81 -10.92
N ASP A 399 -32.63 -3.92 -10.87
CA ASP A 399 -31.69 -3.57 -11.95
C ASP A 399 -32.33 -2.98 -13.22
N ARG A 400 -33.65 -3.13 -13.39
CA ARG A 400 -34.40 -2.71 -14.57
C ARG A 400 -35.68 -1.96 -14.25
N ALA A 401 -36.07 -1.08 -15.17
CA ALA A 401 -37.27 -0.26 -15.08
C ALA A 401 -38.53 -0.95 -15.64
N ASP A 402 -38.38 -1.96 -16.51
CA ASP A 402 -39.45 -2.77 -17.11
C ASP A 402 -39.80 -4.01 -16.25
N VAL A 403 -39.53 -3.94 -14.96
CA VAL A 403 -39.79 -5.03 -14.01
C VAL A 403 -41.24 -5.04 -13.58
N GLU A 404 -41.83 -6.23 -13.46
CA GLU A 404 -43.11 -6.45 -12.77
C GLU A 404 -42.83 -6.76 -11.30
N ASN A 405 -43.57 -6.10 -10.41
CA ASN A 405 -43.45 -6.25 -8.95
C ASN A 405 -44.54 -7.21 -8.44
N HIS A 406 -44.13 -8.35 -7.88
CA HIS A 406 -45.02 -9.36 -7.31
C HIS A 406 -44.98 -9.41 -5.77
N TYR A 407 -44.28 -8.47 -5.12
CA TYR A 407 -44.29 -8.35 -3.67
C TYR A 407 -45.71 -7.98 -3.17
N SER A 408 -46.06 -8.46 -1.97
CA SER A 408 -47.37 -8.20 -1.33
C SER A 408 -47.74 -6.70 -1.27
N GLU A 409 -49.03 -6.39 -1.28
CA GLU A 409 -49.54 -5.02 -1.09
C GLU A 409 -49.08 -4.39 0.25
N ASP A 410 -48.86 -5.22 1.28
CA ASP A 410 -48.48 -4.76 2.63
C ASP A 410 -47.06 -4.15 2.72
N VAL A 411 -46.23 -4.35 1.70
CA VAL A 411 -44.84 -3.85 1.68
C VAL A 411 -44.59 -2.77 0.64
N GLN A 412 -45.63 -2.27 -0.02
CA GLN A 412 -45.50 -1.28 -1.09
C GLN A 412 -44.95 0.06 -0.60
N ASP A 413 -45.14 0.42 0.67
CA ASP A 413 -44.56 1.60 1.31
C ASP A 413 -43.02 1.53 1.43
N GLN A 414 -42.43 0.36 1.21
CA GLN A 414 -41.00 0.09 1.38
C GLN A 414 -40.23 0.16 0.06
N PHE A 415 -40.91 0.47 -1.05
CA PHE A 415 -40.32 0.60 -2.37
C PHE A 415 -39.90 2.04 -2.67
N LEU A 416 -38.75 2.16 -3.33
CA LEU A 416 -38.27 3.41 -3.92
C LEU A 416 -37.99 3.19 -5.40
N GLN A 417 -38.49 4.08 -6.25
CA GLN A 417 -38.09 4.12 -7.64
C GLN A 417 -36.80 4.93 -7.78
N THR A 418 -35.76 4.32 -8.34
CA THR A 418 -34.48 4.99 -8.57
C THR A 418 -34.59 5.97 -9.74
N LYS A 419 -33.60 6.88 -9.87
CA LYS A 419 -33.51 7.80 -11.03
C LYS A 419 -33.47 7.09 -12.40
N LYS A 420 -33.09 5.81 -12.44
CA LYS A 420 -33.04 4.99 -13.66
C LYS A 420 -34.37 4.25 -13.94
N GLY A 421 -35.37 4.40 -13.08
CA GLY A 421 -36.67 3.73 -13.18
C GLY A 421 -36.73 2.37 -12.47
N ASN A 422 -35.59 1.81 -12.04
CA ASN A 422 -35.54 0.55 -11.30
C ASN A 422 -36.28 0.66 -9.96
N LEU A 423 -36.89 -0.43 -9.52
CA LEU A 423 -37.49 -0.55 -8.19
C LEU A 423 -36.45 -1.04 -7.18
N GLU A 424 -36.43 -0.44 -5.99
CA GLU A 424 -35.60 -0.86 -4.86
C GLU A 424 -36.48 -1.08 -3.63
N TYR A 425 -36.59 -2.33 -3.20
CA TYR A 425 -37.31 -2.75 -2.01
C TYR A 425 -36.38 -2.71 -0.79
N LYS A 426 -36.71 -1.93 0.24
CA LYS A 426 -35.97 -1.92 1.51
C LYS A 426 -36.60 -2.92 2.49
N ASP A 427 -35.93 -4.04 2.71
CA ASP A 427 -36.38 -5.01 3.71
C ASP A 427 -36.16 -4.45 5.12
N LYS A 428 -37.24 -4.30 5.89
CA LYS A 428 -37.20 -3.81 7.28
C LYS A 428 -36.77 -4.88 8.29
N THR A 429 -36.50 -6.11 7.84
CA THR A 429 -35.93 -7.16 8.69
C THR A 429 -34.53 -6.76 9.12
N VAL A 430 -34.28 -6.75 10.43
CA VAL A 430 -32.93 -6.58 10.99
C VAL A 430 -32.19 -7.90 10.88
N TRP A 431 -31.02 -7.90 10.26
CA TRP A 431 -30.16 -9.07 10.15
C TRP A 431 -29.08 -9.00 11.21
N GLU A 432 -29.03 -9.97 12.12
CA GLU A 432 -28.08 -10.01 13.25
C GLU A 432 -26.62 -10.22 12.83
N ASN A 433 -26.36 -10.55 11.56
CA ASN A 433 -25.01 -10.78 11.01
C ASN A 433 -24.27 -11.96 11.68
N ASP A 434 -24.98 -13.06 11.94
CA ASP A 434 -24.48 -14.29 12.57
C ASP A 434 -24.29 -15.46 11.58
N GLY A 435 -24.53 -15.21 10.29
CA GLY A 435 -24.41 -16.21 9.21
C GLY A 435 -25.59 -17.16 9.11
N THR A 436 -26.70 -16.91 9.82
CA THR A 436 -27.92 -17.73 9.73
C THR A 436 -28.97 -17.17 8.78
N GLY A 437 -28.81 -15.90 8.38
CA GLY A 437 -29.76 -15.21 7.53
C GLY A 437 -29.76 -15.72 6.08
N THR A 438 -30.95 -15.81 5.51
CA THR A 438 -31.19 -16.32 4.15
C THR A 438 -31.85 -15.26 3.29
N LEU A 439 -31.33 -15.04 2.08
CA LEU A 439 -31.88 -14.05 1.15
C LEU A 439 -33.37 -14.32 0.89
N ARG A 440 -34.11 -13.25 0.58
CA ARG A 440 -35.48 -13.41 0.12
C ARG A 440 -35.51 -13.96 -1.29
N LYS A 441 -36.56 -14.71 -1.56
CA LYS A 441 -36.96 -15.05 -2.92
C LYS A 441 -37.18 -13.79 -3.76
N CYS A 442 -36.74 -13.82 -5.01
CA CYS A 442 -36.97 -12.73 -5.96
C CYS A 442 -38.44 -12.69 -6.40
N GLU A 443 -39.17 -11.70 -5.89
CA GLU A 443 -40.56 -11.40 -6.29
C GLU A 443 -40.63 -10.32 -7.40
N PHE A 444 -39.56 -10.19 -8.17
CA PHE A 444 -39.53 -9.42 -9.41
C PHE A 444 -39.62 -10.37 -10.60
N SER A 445 -40.24 -9.94 -11.71
CA SER A 445 -40.09 -10.61 -13.00
C SER A 445 -39.80 -9.60 -14.10
N VAL A 446 -39.12 -10.06 -15.16
CA VAL A 446 -38.88 -9.27 -16.35
C VAL A 446 -39.33 -10.09 -17.56
N PRO A 447 -40.27 -9.60 -18.38
CA PRO A 447 -40.75 -10.32 -19.55
C PRO A 447 -39.62 -10.79 -20.46
N GLY A 448 -39.64 -12.07 -20.85
CA GLY A 448 -38.63 -12.68 -21.73
C GLY A 448 -37.27 -12.93 -21.08
N LYS A 449 -37.14 -12.78 -19.76
CA LYS A 449 -35.88 -13.01 -19.04
C LYS A 449 -36.03 -13.98 -17.88
N ARG A 450 -34.93 -14.66 -17.57
CA ARG A 450 -34.76 -15.53 -16.40
C ARG A 450 -33.98 -14.80 -15.32
N PHE A 451 -34.45 -14.88 -14.09
CA PHE A 451 -33.66 -14.47 -12.93
C PHE A 451 -32.50 -15.43 -12.70
N VAL A 452 -31.29 -14.89 -12.52
CA VAL A 452 -30.05 -15.67 -12.36
C VAL A 452 -29.57 -15.69 -10.91
N GLY A 453 -29.82 -14.61 -10.17
CA GLY A 453 -29.33 -14.43 -8.80
C GLY A 453 -29.09 -12.96 -8.47
N TRP A 454 -28.42 -12.73 -7.35
CA TRP A 454 -28.18 -11.41 -6.78
C TRP A 454 -26.69 -11.06 -6.79
N LYS A 455 -26.33 -9.84 -7.20
CA LYS A 455 -25.00 -9.26 -6.92
C LYS A 455 -25.09 -8.29 -5.76
N LEU A 456 -24.17 -8.40 -4.80
CA LEU A 456 -24.09 -7.44 -3.71
C LEU A 456 -23.37 -6.17 -4.15
N ARG A 457 -24.06 -5.03 -4.01
CA ARG A 457 -23.57 -3.67 -4.21
C ARG A 457 -23.54 -2.93 -2.88
N VAL A 458 -22.47 -2.20 -2.63
CA VAL A 458 -22.32 -1.33 -1.47
C VAL A 458 -21.83 0.06 -1.88
N THR A 459 -22.01 1.05 -1.01
CA THR A 459 -21.39 2.36 -1.16
C THR A 459 -20.33 2.52 -0.09
N LEU A 460 -19.08 2.66 -0.51
CA LEU A 460 -17.91 2.88 0.35
C LEU A 460 -17.17 4.10 -0.19
N ASP A 461 -16.76 5.01 0.69
CA ASP A 461 -15.97 6.18 0.30
C ASP A 461 -16.55 6.98 -0.89
N GLY A 462 -17.89 7.11 -0.89
CA GLY A 462 -18.65 7.80 -1.95
C GLY A 462 -18.73 7.08 -3.30
N ASN A 463 -18.15 5.88 -3.42
CA ASN A 463 -18.10 5.09 -4.65
C ASN A 463 -18.97 3.83 -4.54
N THR A 464 -19.41 3.32 -5.69
CA THR A 464 -20.15 2.06 -5.77
C THR A 464 -19.18 0.89 -5.95
N PHE A 465 -19.24 -0.06 -5.03
CA PHE A 465 -18.46 -1.29 -5.07
C PHE A 465 -19.34 -2.52 -5.16
N TRP A 466 -18.79 -3.61 -5.67
CA TRP A 466 -19.43 -4.91 -5.74
C TRP A 466 -18.60 -5.98 -5.06
N TYR A 467 -19.26 -6.84 -4.30
CA TYR A 467 -18.64 -7.99 -3.69
C TYR A 467 -18.28 -9.05 -4.75
N CYS A 468 -17.03 -9.51 -4.73
CA CYS A 468 -16.46 -10.39 -5.74
C CYS A 468 -16.03 -11.73 -5.15
N LYS A 469 -15.72 -12.69 -6.04
CA LYS A 469 -15.35 -14.06 -5.67
C LYS A 469 -14.05 -14.18 -4.87
N ASP A 470 -13.21 -13.15 -4.91
CA ASP A 470 -11.99 -13.04 -4.10
C ASP A 470 -12.28 -12.56 -2.66
N GLY A 471 -13.54 -12.33 -2.30
CA GLY A 471 -13.94 -11.86 -0.97
C GLY A 471 -13.78 -10.36 -0.76
N LEU A 472 -13.43 -9.61 -1.82
CA LEU A 472 -13.21 -8.17 -1.78
C LEU A 472 -14.32 -7.39 -2.47
N TYR A 473 -14.28 -6.07 -2.27
CA TYR A 473 -15.19 -5.11 -2.89
C TYR A 473 -14.46 -4.38 -4.02
N HIS A 474 -15.01 -4.41 -5.23
CA HIS A 474 -14.36 -3.80 -6.41
C HIS A 474 -15.25 -2.81 -7.14
N ILE A 475 -14.66 -1.77 -7.73
CA ILE A 475 -15.40 -0.83 -8.59
C ILE A 475 -15.60 -1.41 -9.98
N LYS A 476 -16.59 -0.90 -10.72
CA LYS A 476 -16.89 -1.38 -12.08
C LYS A 476 -15.67 -1.37 -13.01
N LYS A 477 -14.83 -0.35 -12.92
CA LYS A 477 -13.61 -0.21 -13.73
C LYS A 477 -12.64 -1.39 -13.57
N ASP A 478 -12.63 -2.03 -12.40
CA ASP A 478 -11.76 -3.17 -12.14
C ASP A 478 -12.23 -4.41 -12.93
N PHE A 479 -13.53 -4.57 -13.22
CA PHE A 479 -14.02 -5.67 -14.06
C PHE A 479 -13.57 -5.53 -15.52
N ASP A 480 -13.53 -4.30 -16.01
CA ASP A 480 -13.17 -4.01 -17.40
C ASP A 480 -11.67 -4.19 -17.65
N GLU A 481 -10.85 -4.00 -16.61
CA GLU A 481 -9.38 -3.92 -16.72
C GLU A 481 -8.64 -5.12 -16.10
N THR A 482 -9.29 -5.91 -15.24
CA THR A 482 -8.71 -7.12 -14.61
C THR A 482 -9.62 -8.33 -14.78
N LYS A 483 -9.14 -9.33 -15.54
CA LYS A 483 -9.94 -10.51 -15.92
C LYS A 483 -10.39 -11.39 -14.74
N ASP A 484 -9.66 -11.35 -13.63
CA ASP A 484 -9.91 -12.22 -12.48
C ASP A 484 -10.87 -11.60 -11.44
N VAL A 485 -11.25 -10.34 -11.61
CA VAL A 485 -12.22 -9.67 -10.74
C VAL A 485 -13.63 -10.00 -11.21
N ILE A 486 -14.23 -11.01 -10.58
CA ILE A 486 -15.54 -11.54 -10.96
C ILE A 486 -16.54 -11.29 -9.83
N PRO A 487 -17.67 -10.58 -10.08
CA PRO A 487 -18.72 -10.41 -9.09
C PRO A 487 -19.23 -11.74 -8.55
N TYR A 488 -19.43 -11.83 -7.24
CA TYR A 488 -20.07 -12.98 -6.63
C TYR A 488 -21.58 -12.92 -6.90
N ILE A 489 -22.15 -14.02 -7.35
CA ILE A 489 -23.59 -14.15 -7.61
C ILE A 489 -24.16 -15.05 -6.53
N PHE A 490 -24.98 -14.48 -5.66
CA PHE A 490 -25.75 -15.22 -4.68
C PHE A 490 -26.98 -15.84 -5.35
N ALA A 491 -27.23 -17.11 -5.07
CA ALA A 491 -28.49 -17.73 -5.46
C ALA A 491 -29.66 -17.09 -4.71
N ASP A 492 -30.85 -17.27 -5.25
CA ASP A 492 -32.06 -16.96 -4.49
C ASP A 492 -32.11 -17.81 -3.23
N GLU A 493 -32.59 -17.24 -2.13
CA GLU A 493 -32.65 -17.95 -0.85
C GLU A 493 -31.30 -18.54 -0.39
N ALA A 494 -30.18 -17.93 -0.81
CA ALA A 494 -28.86 -18.29 -0.32
C ALA A 494 -28.64 -17.79 1.11
N VAL A 495 -27.96 -18.60 1.92
CA VAL A 495 -27.39 -18.14 3.20
C VAL A 495 -26.27 -17.17 2.90
N ILE A 496 -26.29 -16.00 3.54
CA ILE A 496 -25.23 -15.01 3.39
C ILE A 496 -24.12 -15.24 4.41
N PRO A 497 -22.85 -15.01 4.04
CA PRO A 497 -21.75 -15.08 4.99
C PRO A 497 -21.82 -13.93 5.99
N VAL A 498 -21.10 -14.09 7.10
CA VAL A 498 -20.84 -13.01 8.05
C VAL A 498 -19.92 -11.98 7.40
N TRP A 499 -20.27 -10.71 7.50
CA TRP A 499 -19.47 -9.60 6.96
C TRP A 499 -19.05 -8.63 8.06
N LYS A 500 -17.81 -8.14 7.98
CA LYS A 500 -17.46 -6.89 8.64
C LYS A 500 -18.14 -5.76 7.85
N VAL A 501 -19.05 -5.03 8.48
CA VAL A 501 -19.81 -3.93 7.89
C VAL A 501 -19.69 -2.69 8.76
N LYS A 502 -19.89 -1.52 8.15
CA LYS A 502 -20.08 -0.26 8.88
C LYS A 502 -21.48 -0.20 9.49
N ARG A 503 -21.66 0.50 10.62
CA ARG A 503 -23.01 0.74 11.17
C ARG A 503 -23.89 1.43 10.12
N ASN A 504 -25.13 0.96 9.99
CA ASN A 504 -26.10 1.48 9.01
C ASN A 504 -25.64 1.38 7.54
N MET A 505 -24.65 0.54 7.24
CA MET A 505 -24.22 0.29 5.88
C MET A 505 -25.38 -0.25 5.04
N LYS A 506 -25.63 0.38 3.90
CA LYS A 506 -26.68 -0.06 2.97
C LYS A 506 -26.13 -1.16 2.07
N LEU A 507 -26.57 -2.39 2.31
CA LEU A 507 -26.28 -3.53 1.44
C LEU A 507 -27.40 -3.68 0.41
N VAL A 508 -27.06 -3.67 -0.88
CA VAL A 508 -28.04 -3.78 -1.95
C VAL A 508 -27.79 -5.01 -2.80
N MET A 509 -28.71 -5.97 -2.74
CA MET A 509 -28.78 -7.11 -3.65
C MET A 509 -29.41 -6.65 -4.96
N VAL A 510 -28.62 -6.63 -6.04
CA VAL A 510 -29.05 -6.22 -7.38
C VAL A 510 -29.34 -7.46 -8.22
N ALA A 511 -30.55 -7.53 -8.77
CA ALA A 511 -31.01 -8.66 -9.56
C ALA A 511 -30.21 -8.81 -10.87
N ILE A 512 -29.94 -10.05 -11.25
CA ILE A 512 -29.32 -10.39 -12.54
C ILE A 512 -30.34 -11.10 -13.41
N TRP A 513 -30.42 -10.69 -14.67
CA TRP A 513 -31.34 -11.22 -15.65
C TRP A 513 -30.60 -11.72 -16.89
N GLU A 514 -30.99 -12.90 -17.38
CA GLU A 514 -30.54 -13.48 -18.65
C GLU A 514 -31.71 -13.60 -19.61
N ASP A 515 -31.47 -13.45 -20.92
CA ASP A 515 -32.51 -13.68 -21.92
C ASP A 515 -32.95 -15.15 -21.93
N LEU A 516 -34.27 -15.37 -21.96
CA LEU A 516 -34.84 -16.66 -22.31
C LEU A 516 -34.65 -16.78 -23.82
N GLY A 517 -33.61 -17.52 -24.23
CA GLY A 517 -33.22 -17.68 -25.64
C GLY A 517 -34.29 -18.26 -26.55
#